data_AF-A0AB33AYB4-F1
#
_entry.id   AF-A0AB33AYB4-F1
#
_cell.length_a   1.000
_cell.length_b   1.000
_cell.length_c   1.000
_cell.angle_alpha   90.00
_cell.angle_beta   90.00
_cell.angle_gamma   90.00
#
_symmetry.space_group_name_H-M   'P 1'
#
loop_
_entity.id
_entity.type
_entity.pdbx_description
1 polymer ?
#
loop_
_entity_poly.entity_id
_entity_poly.type
_entity_poly.pdbx_seq_one_letter_code
_entity_poly.pdbx_strand_id
1 'polypeptide(L)'
;MFSMTDVFIDDIAVSHLKGTYFGAMGFSGIGAVIGPWFGGVLLDYYGYQNGFVVFSALAIFSTVAFPVLLITKGLLKKRYDRNSNMEVHAK
;
A
#
# COMPACT_ATOMS: atom_id res chain seq x y z
N MET A 1 9.71 -12.13 -6.32
CA MET A 1 8.98 -10.84 -6.26
C MET A 1 9.88 -9.65 -5.90
N PHE A 2 11.04 -9.84 -5.28
CA PHE A 2 11.96 -8.74 -4.90
C PHE A 2 12.43 -7.87 -6.08
N SER A 3 12.92 -8.47 -7.17
CA SER A 3 13.52 -7.70 -8.29
C SER A 3 12.57 -6.73 -9.02
N MET A 4 11.27 -7.06 -9.16
CA MET A 4 10.34 -6.19 -9.88
C MET A 4 9.88 -5.00 -9.03
N THR A 5 9.70 -5.22 -7.72
CA THR A 5 9.31 -4.15 -6.80
C THR A 5 10.47 -3.18 -6.58
N ASP A 6 11.70 -3.68 -6.52
CA ASP A 6 12.91 -2.84 -6.41
C ASP A 6 13.09 -1.94 -7.63
N VAL A 7 12.90 -2.47 -8.84
CA VAL A 7 12.94 -1.68 -10.09
C VAL A 7 11.81 -0.66 -10.14
N PHE A 8 10.59 -1.03 -9.73
CA PHE A 8 9.48 -0.09 -9.62
C PHE A 8 9.75 1.04 -8.63
N ILE A 9 10.33 0.73 -7.46
CA ILE A 9 10.71 1.77 -6.50
C ILE A 9 11.82 2.65 -7.07
N ASP A 10 12.79 2.07 -7.78
CA ASP A 10 13.88 2.82 -8.37
C ASP A 10 13.41 3.80 -9.46
N ASP A 11 12.36 3.43 -10.21
CA ASP A 11 11.68 4.28 -11.20
C ASP A 11 10.82 5.39 -10.57
N ILE A 12 10.18 5.13 -9.42
CA ILE A 12 9.29 6.10 -8.76
C ILE A 12 10.06 7.05 -7.83
N ALA A 13 11.20 6.61 -7.28
CA ALA A 13 11.93 7.35 -6.27
C ALA A 13 12.82 8.46 -6.86
N VAL A 14 12.61 9.69 -6.40
CA VAL A 14 13.45 10.83 -6.77
C VAL A 14 14.89 10.59 -6.30
N SER A 15 15.87 10.87 -7.16
CA SER A 15 17.29 10.49 -6.98
C SER A 15 17.90 10.85 -5.62
N HIS A 16 17.43 11.91 -4.97
CA HIS A 16 17.92 12.37 -3.65
C HIS A 16 17.18 11.73 -2.45
N LEU A 17 16.09 10.99 -2.65
CA LEU A 17 15.26 10.36 -1.62
C LEU A 17 15.16 8.84 -1.76
N LYS A 18 15.89 8.22 -2.70
CA LYS A 18 15.86 6.76 -2.95
C LYS A 18 16.00 5.94 -1.66
N GLY A 19 16.95 6.30 -0.79
CA GLY A 19 17.14 5.61 0.50
C GLY A 19 15.92 5.65 1.42
N THR A 20 15.14 6.73 1.42
CA THR A 20 13.92 6.86 2.22
C THR A 20 12.76 6.04 1.64
N TYR A 21 12.64 5.96 0.31
CA TYR A 21 11.66 5.12 -0.37
C TYR A 21 11.95 3.63 -0.17
N PHE A 22 13.21 3.21 -0.27
CA PHE A 22 13.63 1.85 0.05
C PHE A 22 13.44 1.53 1.54
N GLY A 23 13.72 2.49 2.44
CA GLY A 23 13.41 2.34 3.87
C GLY A 23 11.92 2.16 4.14
N ALA A 24 11.07 2.93 3.45
CA ALA A 24 9.62 2.80 3.55
C ALA A 24 9.09 1.46 2.99
N MET A 25 9.80 0.83 2.05
CA MET A 25 9.47 -0.52 1.58
C MET A 25 9.46 -1.53 2.74
N GLY A 26 10.33 -1.34 3.74
CA GLY A 26 10.36 -2.15 4.96
C GLY A 26 9.04 -2.12 5.76
N PHE A 27 8.26 -1.03 5.69
CA PHE A 27 6.93 -0.97 6.30
C PHE A 27 5.94 -1.97 5.68
N SER A 28 6.15 -2.40 4.43
CA SER A 28 5.35 -3.47 3.82
C SER A 28 5.46 -4.79 4.61
N GLY A 29 6.62 -5.03 5.24
CA GLY A 29 6.85 -6.19 6.10
C GLY A 29 5.98 -6.17 7.36
N ILE A 30 5.64 -4.99 7.89
CA ILE A 30 4.73 -4.87 9.02
C ILE A 30 3.34 -5.42 8.65
N GLY A 31 2.84 -5.09 7.46
CA GLY A 31 1.57 -5.64 6.97
C GLY A 31 1.61 -7.17 6.83
N ALA A 32 2.74 -7.73 6.40
CA ALA A 32 2.92 -9.17 6.25
C ALA A 32 2.94 -9.93 7.59
N VAL A 33 3.32 -9.26 8.69
CA VAL A 33 3.29 -9.85 10.04
C VAL A 33 1.94 -9.60 10.73
N ILE A 34 1.43 -8.37 10.65
CA ILE A 34 0.16 -7.98 11.28
C ILE A 34 -1.02 -8.70 10.63
N GLY A 35 -1.01 -8.91 9.31
CA GLY A 35 -2.11 -9.56 8.59
C GLY A 35 -2.44 -10.97 9.12
N PRO A 36 -1.48 -11.92 9.10
CA PRO A 36 -1.68 -13.27 9.63
C PRO A 36 -1.93 -13.29 11.14
N TRP A 37 -1.26 -12.43 11.90
CA TRP A 37 -1.50 -12.33 13.35
C TRP A 37 -2.95 -11.91 13.64
N PHE A 38 -3.44 -10.88 12.97
CA PHE A 38 -4.82 -10.41 13.11
C PHE A 38 -5.82 -11.45 12.61
N GLY A 39 -5.55 -12.09 11.47
CA GLY A 39 -6.38 -13.19 10.96
C GLY A 39 -6.45 -14.38 11.90
N GLY A 40 -5.33 -14.73 12.55
CA GLY A 40 -5.25 -15.79 13.56
C GLY A 40 -6.06 -15.47 14.81
N VAL A 41 -5.91 -14.25 15.35
CA VAL A 41 -6.73 -13.80 16.50
C VAL A 41 -8.22 -13.82 16.15
N LEU A 42 -8.58 -13.41 14.93
CA LEU A 42 -9.96 -13.41 14.46
C LEU A 42 -10.53 -14.84 14.35
N LEU A 43 -9.70 -15.80 13.93
CA LEU A 43 -10.04 -17.23 13.86
C LEU A 43 -10.13 -17.87 15.26
N ASP A 44 -9.26 -17.50 16.20
CA ASP A 44 -9.26 -18.02 17.58
C ASP A 44 -10.49 -17.57 18.37
N TYR A 45 -10.93 -16.31 18.21
CA TYR A 45 -12.08 -15.78 18.96
C TYR A 45 -13.44 -16.20 18.38
N TYR A 46 -13.60 -16.16 17.05
CA TYR A 46 -14.88 -16.47 16.40
C TYR A 46 -15.03 -17.95 16.03
N GLY A 47 -13.91 -18.70 16.04
CA GLY A 47 -13.86 -20.11 15.74
C GLY A 47 -14.13 -20.44 14.27
N TYR A 48 -13.65 -21.60 13.83
CA TYR A 48 -13.92 -22.13 12.48
C TYR A 48 -15.43 -22.37 12.21
N GLN A 49 -16.24 -22.49 13.27
CA GLN A 49 -17.68 -22.74 13.15
C GLN A 49 -18.46 -21.55 12.57
N ASN A 50 -17.98 -20.32 12.75
CA ASN A 50 -18.58 -19.11 12.18
C ASN A 50 -17.68 -18.50 11.10
N GLY A 51 -17.21 -19.32 10.15
CA GLY A 51 -16.38 -18.87 9.03
C GLY A 51 -16.98 -17.73 8.21
N PHE A 52 -18.32 -17.59 8.21
CA PHE A 52 -19.01 -16.47 7.57
C PHE A 52 -18.64 -15.11 8.19
N VAL A 53 -18.50 -15.03 9.51
CA VAL A 53 -18.14 -13.78 10.21
C VAL A 53 -16.70 -13.37 9.88
N VAL A 54 -15.79 -14.34 9.87
CA VAL A 54 -14.37 -14.12 9.52
C VAL A 54 -14.23 -13.65 8.07
N PHE A 55 -14.91 -14.32 7.13
CA PHE A 55 -14.92 -13.91 5.72
C PHE A 55 -15.55 -12.53 5.51
N SER A 56 -16.64 -12.23 6.22
CA SER A 56 -17.29 -10.91 6.15
C SER A 56 -16.37 -9.80 6.63
N ALA A 57 -15.67 -10.01 7.75
CA ALA A 57 -14.71 -9.04 8.29
C ALA A 57 -13.53 -8.81 7.33
N LEU A 58 -12.96 -9.88 6.76
CA LEU A 58 -11.90 -9.78 5.75
C LEU A 58 -12.38 -9.08 4.47
N ALA A 59 -13.62 -9.36 4.04
CA ALA A 59 -14.22 -8.72 2.87
C ALA A 59 -14.43 -7.22 3.09
N ILE A 60 -14.88 -6.81 4.28
CA ILE A 60 -14.99 -5.39 4.66
C ILE A 60 -13.60 -4.74 4.62
N PHE A 61 -12.59 -5.39 5.23
CA PHE A 61 -11.22 -4.86 5.25
C PHE A 61 -10.67 -4.67 3.83
N SER A 62 -10.91 -5.64 2.94
CA SER A 62 -10.53 -5.55 1.53
C SER A 62 -11.30 -4.46 0.78
N THR A 63 -12.59 -4.31 1.07
CA THR A 63 -13.43 -3.26 0.47
C THR A 63 -12.97 -1.87 0.90
N VAL A 64 -12.50 -1.68 2.13
CA VAL A 64 -11.91 -0.41 2.59
C VAL A 64 -10.55 -0.13 1.93
N ALA A 65 -9.79 -1.15 1.55
CA ALA A 65 -8.54 -0.96 0.83
C ALA A 65 -8.75 -0.35 -0.58
N PHE A 66 -9.88 -0.64 -1.22
CA PHE A 66 -10.20 -0.13 -2.56
C PHE A 66 -10.33 1.41 -2.66
N PRO A 67 -11.13 2.12 -1.84
CA PRO A 67 -11.21 3.58 -1.88
C PRO A 67 -9.89 4.25 -1.48
N VAL A 68 -9.11 3.67 -0.57
CA VAL A 68 -7.76 4.16 -0.22
C VAL A 68 -6.85 4.18 -1.46
N LEU A 69 -6.96 3.16 -2.31
CA LEU A 69 -6.22 3.05 -3.56
C LEU A 69 -6.65 4.10 -4.59
N LEU A 70 -7.94 4.40 -4.67
CA LEU A 70 -8.47 5.46 -5.55
C LEU A 70 -8.02 6.85 -5.09
N ILE A 71 -8.06 7.12 -3.79
CA ILE A 71 -7.62 8.41 -3.21
C ILE A 71 -6.14 8.62 -3.48
N THR A 72 -5.30 7.61 -3.22
CA THR A 72 -3.86 7.70 -3.48
C THR A 72 -3.54 7.91 -4.95
N LYS A 73 -4.25 7.23 -5.88
CA LYS A 73 -4.12 7.50 -7.32
C LYS A 73 -4.49 8.94 -7.70
N GLY A 74 -5.55 9.50 -7.14
CA GLY A 74 -5.94 10.89 -7.37
C GLY A 74 -4.89 11.89 -6.88
N LEU A 75 -4.29 11.63 -5.71
CA LEU A 75 -3.24 12.46 -5.15
C LEU A 75 -1.92 12.36 -5.93
N LEU A 76 -1.56 11.17 -6.41
CA LEU A 76 -0.37 10.97 -7.25
C LEU A 76 -0.51 11.71 -8.59
N LYS A 77 -1.67 11.62 -9.25
CA LYS A 77 -1.94 12.34 -10.51
C LYS A 77 -1.84 13.86 -10.34
N LYS A 78 -2.39 14.40 -9.24
CA LYS A 78 -2.31 15.82 -8.92
C LYS A 78 -0.88 16.31 -8.65
N ARG A 79 0.00 15.43 -8.14
CA ARG A 79 1.44 15.72 -7.96
C ARG A 79 2.19 15.73 -9.29
N TYR A 80 1.86 14.81 -10.20
CA TYR A 80 2.48 14.72 -11.52
C TYR A 80 2.20 15.95 -12.39
N ASP A 81 0.92 16.36 -12.51
CA ASP A 81 0.52 17.54 -13.31
C ASP A 81 1.15 18.85 -12.81
N ARG A 82 1.36 18.97 -11.50
CA ARG A 82 2.00 20.14 -10.90
C ARG A 82 3.50 20.19 -11.17
N ASN A 83 4.17 19.03 -11.20
CA ASN A 83 5.61 18.98 -11.50
C ASN A 83 5.88 19.32 -12.98
N SER A 84 5.05 18.80 -13.89
CA SER A 84 5.10 19.13 -15.33
C SER A 84 4.94 20.63 -15.60
N ASN A 85 4.02 21.33 -14.93
CA ASN A 85 3.82 22.77 -15.13
C ASN A 85 4.99 23.63 -14.64
N MET A 86 5.71 23.21 -13.59
CA MET A 86 6.88 23.96 -13.10
C MET A 86 8.08 23.84 -14.05
N GLU A 87 8.29 22.69 -14.68
CA GLU A 87 9.36 22.51 -15.66
C GLU A 87 9.12 23.32 -16.95
N VAL A 88 7.86 23.55 -17.33
CA VAL A 88 7.50 24.37 -18.49
C VAL A 88 7.67 25.87 -18.22
N HIS A 89 7.45 26.33 -16.98
CA HIS A 89 7.59 27.74 -16.60
C HIS A 89 9.02 28.17 -16.24
N ALA A 90 9.93 27.21 -16.03
CA ALA A 90 11.35 27.45 -15.76
C ALA A 90 12.20 27.56 -17.04
N LYS A 91 11.58 27.43 -18.23
CA LYS A 91 12.22 27.48 -19.54
C LYS A 91 11.77 28.71 -20.32
#